data_AF-A0A6J6C8F7-F1
#
_entry.id   AF-A0A6J6C8F7-F1
#
_cell.length_a   1.000
_cell.length_b   1.000
_cell.length_c   1.000
_cell.angle_alpha   90.00
_cell.angle_beta   90.00
_cell.angle_gamma   90.00
#
_symmetry.space_group_name_H-M   'P 1'
#
loop_
_entity.id
_entity.type
_entity.pdbx_description
1 polymer ?
#
loop_
_entity_poly.entity_id
_entity_poly.type
_entity_poly.pdbx_seq_one_letter_code
_entity_poly.pdbx_strand_id
1 'polypeptide(L)'
;MFTLDLARGRDNGLPPYHVVRMAYGEFGDEGPWDSEAQADTISEKEKRALIDAGKKLERRTPIETFLRFTAVDPANPTHDELARAEAVREVYRRADSIDPMVGLLAEPHVEGSAVGRTMQNILSEELRRTRAADRFWYENDQFDAEELAQIKSLTMRDLMLRHYDLEGTIPDEAFRPLTIWS
;
A
#
# COMPACT_ATOMS: atom_id res chain seq x y z
N MET A 1 16.52 -9.30 -3.05
CA MET A 1 16.23 -8.26 -2.05
C MET A 1 14.82 -8.44 -1.51
N PHE A 2 13.78 -8.45 -2.35
CA PHE A 2 12.38 -8.64 -1.93
C PHE A 2 12.08 -9.92 -1.12
N THR A 3 12.76 -11.04 -1.41
CA THR A 3 12.61 -12.29 -0.64
C THR A 3 12.99 -12.16 0.84
N LEU A 4 13.96 -11.29 1.15
CA LEU A 4 14.37 -11.02 2.53
C LEU A 4 13.30 -10.23 3.28
N ASP A 5 12.64 -9.27 2.62
CA ASP A 5 11.58 -8.47 3.23
C ASP A 5 10.38 -9.34 3.62
N LEU A 6 10.03 -10.31 2.77
CA LEU A 6 8.99 -11.29 3.09
C LEU A 6 9.37 -12.16 4.30
N ALA A 7 10.61 -12.67 4.33
CA ALA A 7 11.09 -13.46 5.47
C ALA A 7 11.06 -12.63 6.77
N ARG A 8 11.57 -11.40 6.74
CA ARG A 8 11.56 -10.50 7.91
C ARG A 8 10.15 -10.14 8.34
N GLY A 9 9.22 -9.92 7.41
CA GLY A 9 7.83 -9.66 7.74
C GLY A 9 7.22 -10.80 8.56
N ARG A 10 7.47 -12.05 8.14
CA ARG A 10 7.02 -13.26 8.85
C ARG A 10 7.72 -13.42 10.20
N ASP A 11 9.04 -13.20 10.26
CA ASP A 11 9.82 -13.30 11.49
C ASP A 11 9.36 -12.27 12.55
N ASN A 12 8.92 -11.10 12.12
CA ASN A 12 8.36 -10.05 12.98
C ASN A 12 6.87 -10.26 13.29
N GLY A 13 6.26 -11.35 12.81
CA GLY A 13 4.86 -11.66 13.04
C GLY A 13 3.91 -10.64 12.43
N LEU A 14 4.28 -10.00 11.31
CA LEU A 14 3.36 -9.12 10.61
C LEU A 14 2.12 -9.91 10.21
N PRO A 15 0.90 -9.39 10.49
CA PRO A 15 -0.31 -10.08 10.12
C PRO A 15 -0.44 -10.06 8.58
N PRO A 16 -1.26 -10.93 7.98
CA PRO A 16 -1.41 -10.94 6.53
C PRO A 16 -2.00 -9.62 6.00
N TYR A 17 -1.81 -9.39 4.70
CA TYR A 17 -2.18 -8.15 4.03
C TYR A 17 -3.62 -7.71 4.30
N HIS A 18 -4.58 -8.64 4.29
CA HIS A 18 -5.99 -8.32 4.56
C HIS A 18 -6.21 -7.66 5.93
N VAL A 19 -5.48 -8.09 6.96
CA VAL A 19 -5.54 -7.51 8.31
C VAL A 19 -4.95 -6.10 8.31
N VAL A 20 -3.81 -5.93 7.64
CA VAL A 20 -3.18 -4.61 7.48
C VAL A 20 -4.11 -3.64 6.76
N ARG A 21 -4.76 -4.10 5.69
CA ARG A 21 -5.72 -3.29 4.94
C ARG A 21 -6.99 -3.00 5.72
N MET A 22 -7.50 -3.92 6.54
CA MET A 22 -8.62 -3.63 7.46
C MET A 22 -8.26 -2.51 8.45
N ALA A 23 -7.01 -2.44 8.89
CA ALA A 23 -6.56 -1.43 9.83
C ALA A 23 -6.28 -0.07 9.17
N TYR A 24 -5.73 -0.06 7.95
CA TYR A 24 -5.18 1.16 7.32
C TYR A 24 -5.73 1.49 5.93
N GLY A 25 -6.65 0.70 5.38
CA GLY A 25 -7.19 0.90 4.01
C GLY A 25 -8.28 1.97 3.87
N GLU A 26 -8.76 2.55 4.99
CA GLU A 26 -9.98 3.37 5.13
C GLU A 26 -11.30 2.63 4.80
N PHE A 27 -12.37 2.96 5.55
CA PHE A 27 -13.73 2.47 5.33
C PHE A 27 -14.41 3.33 4.24
N GLY A 28 -14.53 2.81 3.02
CA GLY A 28 -15.31 3.41 1.95
C GLY A 28 -15.94 2.32 1.08
N ASP A 29 -17.25 2.14 1.20
CA ASP A 29 -18.21 1.28 0.44
C ASP A 29 -17.73 -0.04 -0.18
N GLU A 30 -16.73 -0.66 0.43
CA GLU A 30 -16.03 -1.78 -0.18
C GLU A 30 -16.62 -3.13 0.30
N GLY A 31 -17.37 -3.15 1.41
CA GLY A 31 -17.91 -4.40 1.96
C GLY A 31 -16.79 -5.31 2.51
N PRO A 32 -17.16 -6.44 3.15
CA PRO A 32 -16.19 -7.29 3.84
C PRO A 32 -15.13 -7.84 2.86
N TRP A 33 -13.89 -8.02 3.35
CA TRP A 33 -12.82 -8.72 2.60
C TRP A 33 -13.30 -10.09 2.12
N ASP A 34 -14.03 -10.76 2.99
CA ASP A 34 -14.86 -11.93 2.72
C ASP A 34 -16.33 -11.52 2.81
N SER A 35 -16.88 -10.78 1.83
CA SER A 35 -18.35 -10.79 1.76
C SER A 35 -18.72 -12.26 1.57
N GLU A 36 -19.46 -12.81 2.52
CA GLU A 36 -19.58 -14.24 2.76
C GLU A 36 -19.69 -15.00 1.44
N ALA A 37 -18.69 -15.85 1.14
CA ALA A 37 -18.86 -16.84 0.11
C ALA A 37 -20.17 -17.59 0.42
N GLN A 38 -20.91 -18.05 -0.59
CA GLN A 38 -22.09 -18.86 -0.33
C GLN A 38 -21.73 -20.04 0.60
N ALA A 39 -20.50 -20.55 0.50
CA ALA A 39 -19.92 -21.57 1.36
C ALA A 39 -19.74 -21.18 2.85
N ASP A 40 -19.72 -19.90 3.18
CA ASP A 40 -19.46 -19.40 4.53
C ASP A 40 -20.76 -18.99 5.23
N THR A 41 -21.82 -18.67 4.46
CA THR A 41 -23.14 -18.30 4.98
C THR A 41 -24.13 -19.46 5.11
N ILE A 42 -23.95 -20.53 4.33
CA ILE A 42 -24.90 -21.65 4.31
C ILE A 42 -24.49 -22.75 5.29
N SER A 43 -25.47 -23.45 5.85
CA SER A 43 -25.25 -24.55 6.78
C SER A 43 -24.49 -25.71 6.12
N GLU A 44 -23.77 -26.52 6.91
CA GLU A 44 -23.07 -27.72 6.40
C GLU A 44 -23.99 -28.67 5.63
N LYS A 45 -25.29 -28.69 5.98
CA LYS A 45 -26.33 -29.45 5.28
C LYS A 45 -26.57 -28.91 3.86
N GLU A 46 -26.61 -27.59 3.70
CA GLU A 46 -26.77 -26.93 2.39
C GLU A 46 -25.51 -27.05 1.55
N LYS A 47 -24.32 -26.98 2.17
CA LYS A 47 -23.04 -27.25 1.48
C LYS A 47 -23.03 -28.64 0.89
N ARG A 48 -23.40 -29.66 1.67
CA ARG A 48 -23.46 -31.05 1.21
C ARG A 48 -24.47 -31.21 0.08
N ALA A 49 -25.65 -30.61 0.17
CA ALA A 49 -26.66 -30.66 -0.89
C ALA A 49 -26.19 -30.04 -2.21
N LEU A 50 -25.44 -28.94 -2.17
CA LEU A 50 -24.85 -28.32 -3.36
C LEU A 50 -23.75 -29.18 -3.99
N ILE A 51 -22.90 -29.79 -3.15
CA ILE A 51 -21.86 -30.73 -3.59
C ILE A 51 -22.47 -31.98 -4.23
N ASP A 52 -23.49 -32.56 -3.61
CA ASP A 52 -24.20 -33.75 -4.10
C ASP A 52 -24.96 -33.45 -5.40
N ALA A 53 -25.40 -32.20 -5.60
CA ALA A 53 -25.96 -31.71 -6.86
C ALA A 53 -24.91 -31.39 -7.93
N GLY A 54 -23.63 -31.66 -7.66
CA GLY A 54 -22.51 -31.40 -8.58
C GLY A 54 -22.17 -29.90 -8.76
N LYS A 55 -22.74 -29.01 -7.94
CA LYS A 55 -22.44 -27.58 -7.99
C LYS A 55 -21.15 -27.30 -7.22
N LYS A 56 -20.26 -26.50 -7.80
CA LYS A 56 -19.14 -25.92 -7.05
C LYS A 56 -19.71 -24.84 -6.13
N LEU A 57 -19.35 -24.91 -4.85
CA LEU A 57 -19.63 -23.80 -3.94
C LEU A 57 -18.88 -22.56 -4.43
N GLU A 58 -19.61 -21.49 -4.69
CA GLU A 58 -19.02 -20.20 -5.05
C GLU A 58 -18.33 -19.63 -3.80
N ARG A 59 -17.02 -19.85 -3.74
CA ARG A 59 -16.12 -19.00 -2.96
C ARG A 59 -15.73 -17.85 -3.86
N ARG A 60 -15.80 -16.60 -3.39
CA ARG A 60 -15.02 -15.54 -4.04
C ARG A 60 -13.60 -16.06 -4.14
N THR A 61 -13.11 -16.13 -5.36
CA THR A 61 -11.79 -16.70 -5.57
C THR A 61 -10.76 -15.76 -4.93
N PRO A 62 -9.63 -16.29 -4.45
CA PRO A 62 -8.52 -15.45 -4.02
C PRO A 62 -8.15 -14.36 -5.04
N ILE A 63 -8.37 -14.64 -6.34
CA ILE A 63 -8.19 -13.69 -7.45
C ILE A 63 -9.19 -12.53 -7.38
N GLU A 64 -10.49 -12.79 -7.29
CA GLU A 64 -11.52 -11.73 -7.22
C GLU A 64 -11.32 -10.85 -5.99
N THR A 65 -10.95 -11.46 -4.87
CA THR A 65 -10.68 -10.75 -3.62
C THR A 65 -9.44 -9.88 -3.75
N PHE A 66 -8.37 -10.39 -4.36
CA PHE A 66 -7.15 -9.63 -4.59
C PHE A 66 -7.39 -8.45 -5.55
N LEU A 67 -8.00 -8.71 -6.71
CA LEU A 67 -8.30 -7.71 -7.74
C LEU A 67 -9.15 -6.57 -7.19
N ARG A 68 -10.09 -6.85 -6.30
CA ARG A 68 -10.93 -5.85 -5.64
C ARG A 68 -10.14 -4.71 -5.00
N PHE A 69 -8.92 -4.97 -4.54
CA PHE A 69 -8.10 -4.01 -3.82
C PHE A 69 -6.87 -3.55 -4.60
N THR A 70 -6.49 -4.30 -5.64
CA THR A 70 -5.25 -4.07 -6.40
C THR A 70 -5.48 -3.71 -7.85
N ALA A 71 -6.73 -3.71 -8.32
CA ALA A 71 -7.12 -3.23 -9.63
C ALA A 71 -7.75 -1.84 -9.54
N VAL A 72 -7.55 -1.04 -10.58
CA VAL A 72 -8.17 0.30 -10.69
C VAL A 72 -9.68 0.19 -10.88
N ASP A 73 -10.13 -0.71 -11.75
CA ASP A 73 -11.53 -1.09 -11.93
C ASP A 73 -11.67 -2.62 -11.76
N PRO A 74 -12.05 -3.10 -10.56
CA PRO A 74 -12.22 -4.53 -10.32
C PRO A 74 -13.30 -5.19 -11.17
N ALA A 75 -14.27 -4.45 -11.71
CA ALA A 75 -15.30 -5.00 -12.59
C ALA A 75 -14.75 -5.24 -14.01
N ASN A 76 -13.72 -4.51 -14.41
CA ASN A 76 -13.07 -4.62 -15.72
C ASN A 76 -11.54 -4.57 -15.58
N PRO A 77 -10.90 -5.58 -14.97
CA PRO A 77 -9.46 -5.59 -14.78
C PRO A 77 -8.74 -5.70 -16.13
N THR A 78 -7.62 -5.00 -16.22
CA THR A 78 -6.69 -5.09 -17.35
C THR A 78 -6.02 -6.46 -17.42
N HIS A 79 -5.42 -6.76 -18.57
CA HIS A 79 -4.65 -8.00 -18.75
C HIS A 79 -3.51 -8.14 -17.71
N ASP A 80 -2.81 -7.05 -17.41
CA ASP A 80 -1.69 -7.06 -16.47
C ASP A 80 -2.16 -7.25 -15.02
N GLU A 81 -3.31 -6.68 -14.64
CA GLU A 81 -3.93 -6.90 -13.34
C GLU A 81 -4.35 -8.35 -13.16
N LEU A 82 -4.95 -8.96 -14.19
CA LEU A 82 -5.30 -10.38 -14.18
C LEU A 82 -4.05 -11.27 -14.06
N ALA A 83 -3.01 -11.02 -14.85
CA ALA A 83 -1.77 -11.78 -14.80
C ALA A 83 -1.10 -11.70 -13.41
N ARG A 84 -1.10 -10.51 -12.78
CA ARG A 84 -0.64 -10.34 -11.39
C ARG A 84 -1.46 -11.14 -10.39
N ALA A 85 -2.79 -11.09 -10.50
CA ALA A 85 -3.67 -11.82 -9.59
C ALA A 85 -3.51 -13.34 -9.72
N GLU A 86 -3.33 -13.85 -10.94
CA GLU A 86 -3.02 -15.26 -11.18
C GLU A 86 -1.68 -15.66 -10.57
N ALA A 87 -0.62 -14.87 -10.76
CA ALA A 87 0.68 -15.13 -10.15
C ALA A 87 0.60 -15.16 -8.61
N VAL A 88 -0.15 -14.24 -8.01
CA VAL A 88 -0.39 -14.23 -6.55
C VAL A 88 -1.18 -15.46 -6.12
N ARG A 89 -2.18 -15.91 -6.89
CA ARG A 89 -2.93 -17.14 -6.59
C ARG A 89 -2.05 -18.39 -6.59
N GLU A 90 -1.13 -18.51 -7.55
CA GLU A 90 -0.23 -19.67 -7.63
C GLU A 90 0.71 -19.77 -6.42
N VAL A 91 1.16 -18.62 -5.90
CA VAL A 91 2.04 -18.56 -4.72
C VAL A 91 1.24 -18.66 -3.42
N TYR A 92 0.22 -17.82 -3.27
CA TYR A 92 -0.66 -17.73 -2.11
C TYR A 92 -1.99 -18.39 -2.48
N ARG A 93 -2.08 -19.70 -2.23
CA ARG A 93 -3.29 -20.51 -2.48
C ARG A 93 -4.59 -19.91 -1.91
N ARG A 94 -4.48 -18.99 -0.95
CA ARG A 94 -5.56 -18.23 -0.32
C ARG A 94 -5.19 -16.74 -0.24
N ALA A 95 -6.17 -15.86 -0.47
CA ALA A 95 -5.95 -14.41 -0.42
C ALA A 95 -5.66 -13.89 1.01
N ASP A 96 -6.17 -14.58 2.03
CA ASP A 96 -5.92 -14.25 3.44
C ASP A 96 -4.49 -14.56 3.90
N SER A 97 -3.69 -15.22 3.06
CA SER A 97 -2.32 -15.63 3.36
C SER A 97 -1.27 -14.74 2.69
N ILE A 98 -1.70 -13.71 1.95
CA ILE A 98 -0.81 -12.79 1.24
C ILE A 98 0.01 -11.99 2.25
N ASP A 99 1.33 -11.97 2.10
CA ASP A 99 2.20 -11.13 2.93
C ASP A 99 1.91 -9.63 2.68
N PRO A 100 1.93 -8.77 3.71
CA PRO A 100 1.62 -7.34 3.58
C PRO A 100 2.39 -6.63 2.48
N MET A 101 3.70 -6.86 2.39
CA MET A 101 4.54 -6.21 1.38
C MET A 101 4.08 -6.51 -0.05
N VAL A 102 3.56 -7.71 -0.32
CA VAL A 102 3.03 -8.06 -1.65
C VAL A 102 1.76 -7.27 -1.94
N GLY A 103 0.83 -7.23 -0.99
CA GLY A 103 -0.43 -6.51 -1.16
C GLY A 103 -0.23 -4.99 -1.26
N LEU A 104 0.58 -4.41 -0.39
CA LEU A 104 0.84 -2.96 -0.36
C LEU A 104 1.49 -2.45 -1.64
N LEU A 105 2.40 -3.22 -2.24
CA LEU A 105 3.02 -2.87 -3.52
C LEU A 105 2.12 -3.15 -4.73
N ALA A 106 1.08 -3.97 -4.54
CA ALA A 106 0.13 -4.30 -5.59
C ALA A 106 -1.04 -3.30 -5.65
N GLU A 107 -1.26 -2.48 -4.62
CA GLU A 107 -2.30 -1.45 -4.66
C GLU A 107 -2.00 -0.39 -5.74
N PRO A 108 -3.03 0.08 -6.46
CA PRO A 108 -2.87 1.21 -7.38
C PRO A 108 -2.46 2.45 -6.60
N HIS A 109 -1.57 3.25 -7.19
CA HIS A 109 -1.13 4.50 -6.56
C HIS A 109 -2.29 5.47 -6.43
N VAL A 110 -2.34 6.18 -5.30
CA VAL A 110 -3.22 7.34 -5.13
C VAL A 110 -2.74 8.45 -6.07
N GLU A 111 -3.66 9.24 -6.64
CA GLU A 111 -3.31 10.36 -7.50
C GLU A 111 -2.30 11.30 -6.82
N GLY A 112 -1.20 11.60 -7.50
CA GLY A 112 -0.10 12.40 -6.95
C GLY A 112 0.80 11.70 -5.92
N SER A 113 0.58 10.41 -5.66
CA SER A 113 1.37 9.59 -4.73
C SER A 113 2.20 8.54 -5.47
N ALA A 114 3.30 8.12 -4.85
CA ALA A 114 4.11 6.97 -5.30
C ALA A 114 3.68 5.64 -4.65
N VAL A 115 2.62 5.65 -3.84
CA VAL A 115 2.14 4.49 -3.08
C VAL A 115 0.62 4.39 -3.11
N GLY A 116 0.10 3.17 -2.91
CA GLY A 116 -1.32 2.91 -2.73
C GLY A 116 -1.88 3.41 -1.40
N ARG A 117 -3.22 3.35 -1.26
CA ARG A 117 -3.96 3.95 -0.14
C ARG A 117 -3.55 3.40 1.23
N THR A 118 -3.41 2.08 1.37
CA THR A 118 -3.06 1.47 2.65
C THR A 118 -1.66 1.90 3.10
N MET A 119 -0.69 1.91 2.17
CA MET A 119 0.67 2.37 2.47
C MET A 119 0.70 3.88 2.74
N GLN A 120 -0.07 4.69 2.00
CA GLN A 120 -0.20 6.13 2.24
C GLN A 120 -0.67 6.40 3.67
N ASN A 121 -1.67 5.67 4.16
CA ASN A 121 -2.21 5.84 5.50
C ASN A 121 -1.25 5.39 6.60
N ILE A 122 -0.56 4.26 6.40
CA ILE A 122 0.52 3.81 7.31
C ILE A 122 1.59 4.90 7.41
N LEU A 123 2.12 5.37 6.28
CA LEU A 123 3.17 6.38 6.25
C LEU A 123 2.71 7.71 6.86
N SER A 124 1.49 8.16 6.53
CA SER A 124 0.92 9.40 7.04
C SER A 124 0.78 9.37 8.57
N GLU A 125 0.22 8.28 9.11
CA GLU A 125 0.03 8.15 10.57
C GLU A 125 1.37 8.05 11.29
N GLU A 126 2.33 7.26 10.80
CA GLU A 126 3.66 7.13 11.43
C GLU A 126 4.44 8.45 11.37
N LEU A 127 4.42 9.18 10.25
CA LEU A 127 5.08 10.48 10.13
C LEU A 127 4.40 11.54 11.02
N ARG A 128 3.06 11.54 11.10
CA ARG A 128 2.32 12.46 11.96
C ARG A 128 2.60 12.20 13.44
N ARG A 129 2.61 10.93 13.86
CA ARG A 129 2.93 10.53 15.24
C ARG A 129 4.36 10.89 15.59
N THR A 130 5.31 10.60 14.72
CA THR A 130 6.73 10.93 14.92
C THR A 130 6.89 12.44 15.09
N ARG A 131 6.29 13.25 14.21
CA ARG A 131 6.31 14.71 14.33
C ARG A 131 5.71 15.20 15.65
N ALA A 132 4.54 14.69 16.03
CA ALA A 132 3.83 15.13 17.23
C ALA A 132 4.50 14.69 18.54
N ALA A 133 5.21 13.55 18.52
CA ALA A 133 5.91 13.00 19.67
C ALA A 133 7.32 13.59 19.86
N ASP A 134 7.86 14.26 18.85
CA ASP A 134 9.19 14.86 18.92
C ASP A 134 9.14 16.23 19.61
N ARG A 135 9.59 16.25 20.86
CA ARG A 135 9.76 17.49 21.63
C ARG A 135 10.68 18.50 20.92
N PHE A 136 11.65 18.01 20.16
CA PHE A 136 12.63 18.81 19.44
C PHE A 136 12.25 19.03 17.97
N TRP A 137 10.98 18.79 17.59
CA TRP A 137 10.49 19.14 16.27
C TRP A 137 10.77 20.63 15.97
N TYR A 138 11.35 20.90 14.80
CA TYR A 138 11.93 22.22 14.49
C TYR A 138 10.89 23.36 14.41
N GLU A 139 9.61 23.05 14.22
CA GLU A 139 8.54 24.06 14.22
C GLU A 139 7.96 24.35 15.62
N ASN A 140 8.47 23.70 16.67
CA ASN A 140 8.15 24.05 18.04
C ASN A 140 8.94 25.30 18.47
N ASP A 141 8.97 25.59 19.78
CA ASP A 141 9.61 26.79 20.34
C ASP A 141 11.15 26.67 20.47
N GLN A 142 11.82 25.98 19.54
CA GLN A 142 13.28 25.78 19.57
C GLN A 142 14.04 26.92 18.87
N PHE A 143 13.39 27.62 17.95
CA PHE A 143 13.97 28.65 17.10
C PHE A 143 13.14 29.92 17.16
N ASP A 144 13.77 31.07 16.97
CA ASP A 144 13.03 32.31 16.77
C ASP A 144 12.39 32.38 15.36
N ALA A 145 11.59 33.42 15.12
CA ALA A 145 10.87 33.56 13.86
C ALA A 145 11.79 33.76 12.65
N GLU A 146 12.96 34.37 12.84
CA GLU A 146 13.93 34.61 11.77
C GLU A 146 14.66 33.30 11.41
N GLU A 147 15.13 32.59 12.42
CA GLU A 147 15.75 31.26 12.27
C GLU A 147 14.79 30.26 11.62
N LEU A 148 13.53 30.23 12.06
CA LEU A 148 12.52 29.32 11.48
C LEU A 148 12.21 29.66 10.02
N ALA A 149 12.18 30.94 9.66
CA ALA A 149 12.01 31.36 8.27
C ALA A 149 13.21 30.92 7.40
N GLN A 150 14.43 31.03 7.93
CA GLN A 150 15.63 30.54 7.23
C GLN A 150 15.56 29.02 7.02
N ILE A 151 15.23 28.23 8.05
CA ILE A 151 15.08 26.78 7.95
C ILE A 151 14.05 26.39 6.88
N LYS A 152 12.87 27.04 6.88
CA LYS A 152 11.79 26.74 5.92
C LYS A 152 12.13 27.13 4.49
N SER A 153 13.07 28.06 4.29
CA SER A 153 13.51 28.48 2.96
C SER A 153 14.52 27.53 2.31
N LEU A 154 15.14 26.63 3.09
CA LEU A 154 16.15 25.70 2.58
C LEU A 154 15.52 24.60 1.71
N THR A 155 16.12 24.41 0.53
CA THR A 155 15.80 23.30 -0.38
C THR A 155 16.91 22.24 -0.38
N MET A 156 16.60 21.03 -0.85
CA MET A 156 17.63 20.00 -1.07
C MET A 156 18.70 20.49 -2.07
N ARG A 157 18.31 21.31 -3.06
CA ARG A 157 19.24 21.94 -3.99
C ARG A 157 20.26 22.83 -3.26
N ASP A 158 19.79 23.68 -2.34
CA ASP A 158 20.68 24.57 -1.58
C ASP A 158 21.69 23.78 -0.76
N LEU A 159 21.25 22.66 -0.14
CA LEU A 159 22.14 21.77 0.59
C LEU A 159 23.18 21.12 -0.34
N MET A 160 22.78 20.65 -1.51
CA MET A 160 23.69 20.01 -2.46
C MET A 160 24.72 21.00 -3.01
N LEU A 161 24.32 22.21 -3.42
CA LEU A 161 25.24 23.24 -3.92
C LEU A 161 26.20 23.76 -2.86
N ARG A 162 25.81 23.74 -1.58
CA ARG A 162 26.69 24.13 -0.47
C ARG A 162 27.84 23.15 -0.25
N HIS A 163 27.64 21.88 -0.58
CA HIS A 163 28.58 20.80 -0.27
C HIS A 163 29.29 20.20 -1.49
N TYR A 164 28.76 20.43 -2.70
CA TYR A 164 29.26 19.84 -3.94
C TYR A 164 29.29 20.87 -5.07
N ASP A 165 30.23 20.70 -5.99
CA ASP A 165 30.34 21.48 -7.22
C ASP A 165 29.35 20.97 -8.28
N LEU A 166 28.08 21.37 -8.13
CA LEU A 166 26.95 20.95 -8.97
C LEU A 166 26.23 22.12 -9.65
N GLU A 167 26.91 23.27 -9.77
CA GLU A 167 26.33 24.46 -10.37
C GLU A 167 25.86 24.18 -11.81
N GLY A 168 24.65 24.65 -12.15
CA GLY A 168 24.03 24.40 -13.46
C GLY A 168 23.59 22.95 -13.73
N THR A 169 23.79 22.01 -12.81
CA THR A 169 23.50 20.58 -13.02
C THR A 169 22.23 20.10 -12.32
N ILE A 170 21.88 20.71 -11.18
CA ILE A 170 20.73 20.30 -10.36
C ILE A 170 19.51 21.23 -10.57
N PRO A 171 18.30 20.69 -10.81
CA PRO A 171 17.07 21.48 -10.95
C PRO A 171 16.63 22.08 -9.61
N ASP A 172 15.81 23.13 -9.66
CA ASP A 172 15.25 23.79 -8.47
C ASP A 172 14.45 22.82 -7.60
N GLU A 173 13.65 21.96 -8.21
CA GLU A 173 12.90 20.90 -7.53
C GLU A 173 13.67 19.58 -7.59
N ALA A 174 14.60 19.36 -6.67
CA ALA A 174 15.53 18.22 -6.67
C ALA A 174 14.87 16.82 -6.67
N PHE A 175 13.60 16.71 -6.26
CA PHE A 175 12.86 15.44 -6.22
C PHE A 175 11.93 15.22 -7.42
N ARG A 176 11.74 16.23 -8.29
CA ARG A 176 10.93 16.04 -9.49
C ARG A 176 11.74 15.33 -10.58
N PRO A 177 11.08 14.53 -11.44
CA PRO A 177 11.74 13.92 -12.59
C PRO A 177 12.38 14.99 -13.47
N LEU A 178 13.59 14.72 -13.93
CA LEU A 178 14.21 15.53 -14.97
C LEU A 178 13.45 15.32 -16.28
N THR A 179 12.90 16.39 -16.85
CA THR A 179 12.38 16.36 -18.22
C THR A 179 13.57 16.41 -19.17
N ILE A 180 14.09 15.24 -19.54
CA ILE A 180 15.31 15.13 -20.38
C ILE A 180 14.99 15.27 -21.88
N TRP A 181 13.71 15.34 -22.25
CA TRP A 181 13.26 15.44 -23.63
C TRP A 181 12.18 16.51 -23.77
N SER A 182 12.43 17.52 -24.60
CA SER A 182 11.50 18.55 -25.07
C SER A 182 11.50 18.60 -26.58
#